data_AF-A0A3Q2UXM4-F1
#
_entry.id   AF-A0A3Q2UXM4-F1
#
_cell.length_a   1.000
_cell.length_b   1.000
_cell.length_c   1.000
_cell.angle_alpha   90.00
_cell.angle_beta   90.00
_cell.angle_gamma   90.00
#
_symmetry.space_group_name_H-M   'P 1'
#
loop_
_entity.id
_entity.type
_entity.pdbx_description
1 polymer ?
#
loop_
_entity_poly.entity_id
_entity_poly.type
_entity_poly.pdbx_seq_one_letter_code
_entity_poly.pdbx_strand_id
1 'polypeptide(L)'
;MVKITFQPVSAQKPEKDNDEDKIIIPQAHGQSVHPVRPKKPFPTGLCCLALGLAVFLIGLVLASVFIYRHYYIPQQIPEDSLFHCRVIFEDSVYAPLRGRQELEENVGIYLEDNYEQISVPVPRFGGSDPADIIHDFQRGLTAYHDIALDKCYITELNTTLVMPPRNLWELLVNVKRGTYLPQTYIIQEEMMVTGRVRNMRQLGPFIHRLCYGRETYRLRRRSQRQRIERRETKNCHSIRHFENTFVVETVICDRF
;
A
#
# COMPACT_ATOMS: atom_id res chain seq x y z
N MET A 1 -32.13 5.75 51.91
CA MET A 1 -31.20 6.90 51.90
C MET A 1 -31.74 7.90 50.88
N VAL A 2 -32.73 8.70 51.30
CA VAL A 2 -32.69 10.16 51.58
C VAL A 2 -32.61 10.97 50.26
N LYS A 3 -33.74 11.48 49.72
CA LYS A 3 -34.42 12.81 49.95
C LYS A 3 -33.67 13.91 49.15
N ILE A 4 -34.25 14.90 48.46
CA ILE A 4 -35.25 15.95 48.79
C ILE A 4 -35.62 16.61 47.43
N THR A 5 -36.89 16.62 46.96
CA THR A 5 -37.90 17.70 47.05
C THR A 5 -37.46 19.10 46.57
N PHE A 6 -38.26 19.76 45.72
CA PHE A 6 -38.79 21.12 45.94
C PHE A 6 -39.94 21.41 44.96
N GLN A 7 -41.11 21.72 45.53
CA GLN A 7 -42.18 22.55 44.96
C GLN A 7 -42.41 23.64 46.02
N PRO A 8 -42.76 24.89 45.67
CA PRO A 8 -44.16 25.31 45.87
C PRO A 8 -44.66 26.41 44.86
N VAL A 9 -45.90 26.34 44.37
CA VAL A 9 -47.17 26.95 44.88
C VAL A 9 -47.49 28.32 44.24
N SER A 10 -48.64 28.41 43.56
CA SER A 10 -49.86 29.19 43.91
C SER A 10 -50.69 29.46 42.64
N ALA A 11 -51.87 28.85 42.46
CA ALA A 11 -53.22 29.39 42.77
C ALA A 11 -53.65 30.49 41.78
N GLN A 12 -54.77 30.45 41.04
CA GLN A 12 -56.21 30.24 41.33
C GLN A 12 -56.92 29.78 40.02
N LYS A 13 -57.78 28.74 39.97
CA LYS A 13 -59.25 28.62 40.30
C LYS A 13 -60.19 29.28 39.25
N PRO A 14 -61.43 28.77 38.96
CA PRO A 14 -62.09 27.43 39.02
C PRO A 14 -62.60 26.99 37.61
N GLU A 15 -63.07 25.77 37.24
CA GLU A 15 -63.88 24.66 37.80
C GLU A 15 -65.42 24.87 37.82
N LYS A 16 -66.14 23.75 37.55
CA LYS A 16 -67.58 23.39 37.72
C LYS A 16 -68.51 23.68 36.53
N ASP A 17 -69.17 22.73 35.86
CA ASP A 17 -69.78 21.41 36.15
C ASP A 17 -71.20 21.47 36.76
N ASN A 18 -72.09 20.69 36.12
CA ASN A 18 -73.52 20.40 36.36
C ASN A 18 -74.57 21.53 36.33
N ASP A 19 -75.57 21.37 35.45
CA ASP A 19 -76.91 21.01 35.93
C ASP A 19 -77.74 20.30 34.84
N GLU A 20 -78.43 19.23 35.24
CA GLU A 20 -79.42 18.52 34.44
C GLU A 20 -80.72 19.33 34.41
N ASP A 21 -81.33 19.50 33.24
CA ASP A 21 -82.78 19.58 33.15
C ASP A 21 -83.26 19.17 31.75
N LYS A 22 -84.03 18.07 31.72
CA LYS A 22 -84.86 17.67 30.57
C LYS A 22 -86.03 18.65 30.48
N ILE A 23 -86.41 19.08 29.28
CA ILE A 23 -87.82 19.20 28.81
C ILE A 23 -87.86 19.66 27.33
N ILE A 24 -88.41 18.77 26.49
CA ILE A 24 -89.35 18.97 25.36
C ILE A 24 -88.99 19.95 24.21
N ILE A 25 -88.89 19.41 22.99
CA ILE A 25 -88.77 20.11 21.69
C ILE A 25 -90.13 20.69 21.26
N PRO A 26 -90.18 21.88 20.60
CA PRO A 26 -90.64 21.89 19.21
C PRO A 26 -89.74 22.69 18.25
N GLN A 27 -89.63 22.11 17.07
CA GLN A 27 -88.97 22.56 15.85
C GLN A 27 -89.46 23.94 15.35
N ALA A 28 -88.54 24.83 14.96
CA ALA A 28 -88.81 25.93 14.04
C ALA A 28 -87.57 26.19 13.16
N HIS A 29 -87.79 26.21 11.85
CA HIS A 29 -86.78 26.38 10.80
C HIS A 29 -85.94 27.64 10.94
N GLY A 30 -84.62 27.45 10.86
CA GLY A 30 -83.66 28.52 10.60
C GLY A 30 -82.44 27.94 9.90
N GLN A 31 -82.47 27.86 8.57
CA GLN A 31 -81.27 27.61 7.77
C GLN A 31 -80.37 28.84 7.86
N SER A 32 -79.18 28.70 8.41
CA SER A 32 -78.04 29.59 8.10
C SER A 32 -76.71 28.86 8.31
N VAL A 33 -76.23 28.30 7.20
CA VAL A 33 -74.83 28.18 6.76
C VAL A 33 -73.79 27.79 7.83
N HIS A 34 -73.39 26.50 7.83
CA HIS A 34 -72.15 26.06 8.47
C HIS A 34 -70.93 26.81 7.88
N PRO A 35 -70.06 27.41 8.70
CA PRO A 35 -68.75 27.83 8.22
C PRO A 35 -67.90 26.57 8.04
N VAL A 36 -67.73 26.13 6.79
CA VAL A 36 -66.65 25.22 6.42
C VAL A 36 -65.34 25.99 6.62
N ARG A 37 -64.57 25.67 7.67
CA ARG A 37 -63.18 26.12 7.82
C ARG A 37 -62.24 24.94 7.57
N PRO A 38 -61.20 25.11 6.73
CA PRO A 38 -60.56 24.02 6.03
C PRO A 38 -59.60 23.24 6.94
N LYS A 39 -59.58 21.91 6.80
CA LYS A 39 -58.45 21.11 7.27
C LYS A 39 -57.20 21.63 6.53
N LYS A 40 -56.23 22.19 7.25
CA LYS A 40 -54.92 22.53 6.67
C LYS A 40 -54.38 21.25 6.01
N PRO A 41 -54.00 21.27 4.72
CA PRO A 41 -53.40 20.11 4.12
C PRO A 41 -52.09 19.84 4.86
N PHE A 42 -51.95 18.64 5.45
CA PHE A 42 -50.68 18.19 6.00
C PHE A 42 -49.60 18.32 4.91
N PRO A 43 -48.37 18.74 5.24
CA PRO A 43 -47.34 19.04 4.26
C PRO A 43 -46.67 17.77 3.72
N THR A 44 -47.47 16.75 3.37
CA THR A 44 -47.02 15.47 2.83
C THR A 44 -46.22 15.68 1.55
N GLY A 45 -46.62 16.65 0.72
CA GLY A 45 -45.86 17.04 -0.49
C GLY A 45 -44.49 17.62 -0.18
N LEU A 46 -44.36 18.43 0.88
CA LEU A 46 -43.07 19.00 1.29
C LEU A 46 -42.14 17.92 1.88
N CYS A 47 -42.70 16.95 2.61
CA CYS A 47 -41.96 15.81 3.16
C CYS A 47 -41.45 14.89 2.04
N CYS A 48 -42.28 14.56 1.04
CA CYS A 48 -41.86 13.74 -0.10
C CYS A 48 -40.79 14.43 -0.95
N LEU A 49 -40.89 15.75 -1.14
CA LEU A 49 -39.87 16.54 -1.83
C LEU A 49 -38.55 16.55 -1.04
N ALA A 50 -38.60 16.72 0.28
CA ALA A 50 -37.42 16.69 1.13
C ALA A 50 -36.74 15.31 1.12
N LEU A 51 -37.51 14.22 1.17
CA LEU A 51 -36.98 12.85 1.07
C LEU A 51 -36.39 12.57 -0.32
N GLY A 52 -37.05 13.00 -1.39
CA GLY A 52 -36.53 12.86 -2.75
C GLY A 52 -35.20 13.61 -2.95
N LEU A 53 -35.11 14.84 -2.43
CA LEU A 53 -33.86 15.61 -2.44
C LEU A 53 -32.76 14.94 -1.61
N ALA A 54 -33.09 14.39 -0.44
CA ALA A 54 -32.13 13.67 0.39
C ALA A 54 -31.57 12.43 -0.34
N VAL A 55 -32.43 11.63 -0.97
CA VAL A 55 -32.01 10.46 -1.75
C VAL A 55 -31.14 10.86 -2.94
N PHE A 56 -31.51 11.94 -3.64
CA PHE A 56 -30.72 12.45 -4.75
C PHE A 56 -29.34 12.92 -4.31
N LEU A 57 -29.24 13.67 -3.20
CA LEU A 57 -27.97 14.11 -2.64
C LEU A 57 -27.10 12.94 -2.18
N ILE A 58 -27.69 11.92 -1.53
CA ILE A 58 -26.97 10.70 -1.16
C ILE A 58 -26.46 9.99 -2.42
N GLY A 59 -27.28 9.89 -3.47
CA GLY A 59 -26.88 9.33 -4.76
C GLY A 59 -25.71 10.07 -5.40
N LEU A 60 -25.72 11.40 -5.37
CA LEU A 60 -24.62 12.24 -5.86
C LEU A 60 -23.34 12.05 -5.05
N VAL A 61 -23.43 11.95 -3.72
CA VAL A 61 -22.27 11.69 -2.87
C VAL A 61 -21.71 10.29 -3.13
N LEU A 62 -22.55 9.27 -3.27
CA LEU A 62 -22.09 7.92 -3.59
C LEU A 62 -21.48 7.84 -4.98
N ALA A 63 -22.09 8.48 -5.98
CA ALA A 63 -21.56 8.55 -7.34
C ALA A 63 -20.22 9.33 -7.38
N SER A 64 -20.11 10.44 -6.65
CA SER A 64 -18.86 11.20 -6.58
C SER A 64 -17.76 10.42 -5.87
N VAL A 65 -18.06 9.71 -4.77
CA VAL A 65 -17.11 8.82 -4.09
C VAL A 65 -16.68 7.67 -5.01
N PHE A 66 -17.62 7.07 -5.73
CA PHE A 66 -17.33 5.99 -6.69
C PHE A 66 -16.44 6.49 -7.84
N ILE A 67 -16.79 7.63 -8.45
CA ILE A 67 -16.01 8.23 -9.53
C ILE A 67 -14.64 8.68 -9.02
N TYR A 68 -14.56 9.31 -7.85
CA TYR A 68 -13.31 9.73 -7.24
C TYR A 68 -12.39 8.53 -6.99
N ARG A 69 -12.92 7.45 -6.41
CA ARG A 69 -12.13 6.25 -6.10
C ARG A 69 -11.72 5.46 -7.33
N HIS A 70 -12.56 5.41 -8.37
CA HIS A 70 -12.34 4.52 -9.50
C HIS A 70 -11.73 5.20 -10.73
N TYR A 71 -11.89 6.53 -10.87
CA TYR A 71 -11.31 7.28 -11.98
C TYR A 71 -10.22 8.25 -11.51
N TYR A 72 -10.42 9.00 -10.43
CA TYR A 72 -9.41 9.99 -10.00
C TYR A 72 -8.21 9.37 -9.26
N ILE A 73 -8.42 8.42 -8.35
CA ILE A 73 -7.30 7.74 -7.66
C ILE A 73 -6.39 7.02 -8.66
N PRO A 74 -6.90 6.24 -9.62
CA PRO A 74 -6.03 5.60 -10.63
C PRO A 74 -5.40 6.60 -11.61
N GLN A 75 -6.06 7.72 -11.93
CA GLN A 75 -5.50 8.71 -12.88
C GLN A 75 -4.42 9.62 -12.27
N GLN A 76 -4.40 9.82 -10.95
CA GLN A 76 -3.37 10.65 -10.28
C GLN A 76 -2.06 9.91 -9.99
N ILE A 77 -2.10 8.58 -10.11
CA ILE A 77 -0.94 7.69 -10.06
C ILE A 77 -0.62 7.39 -11.53
N PRO A 78 0.37 8.05 -12.17
CA PRO A 78 0.94 7.45 -13.36
C PRO A 78 1.42 6.07 -12.92
N GLU A 79 0.85 5.02 -13.49
CA GLU A 79 1.35 3.64 -13.42
C GLU A 79 2.71 3.55 -14.13
N ASP A 80 3.63 4.46 -13.80
CA ASP A 80 5.05 4.27 -14.00
C ASP A 80 5.39 3.05 -13.14
N SER A 81 5.22 1.87 -13.74
CA SER A 81 5.72 0.61 -13.22
C SER A 81 7.19 0.49 -13.56
N LEU A 82 7.66 1.18 -14.60
CA LEU A 82 9.03 1.17 -15.08
C LEU A 82 9.74 2.47 -14.71
N PHE A 83 10.84 2.33 -13.98
CA PHE A 83 11.72 3.41 -13.57
C PHE A 83 13.12 3.18 -14.11
N HIS A 84 13.76 4.25 -14.56
CA HIS A 84 15.18 4.27 -14.85
C HIS A 84 15.87 5.03 -13.71
N CYS A 85 16.62 4.31 -12.90
CA CYS A 85 17.20 4.80 -11.66
C CYS A 85 18.71 5.00 -11.83
N ARG A 86 19.18 6.12 -11.30
CA ARG A 86 20.60 6.47 -11.26
C ARG A 86 20.91 7.00 -9.87
N VAL A 87 21.77 6.27 -9.16
CA VAL A 87 22.07 6.49 -7.75
C VAL A 87 23.56 6.73 -7.60
N ILE A 88 23.93 7.75 -6.83
CA ILE A 88 25.32 8.05 -6.50
C ILE A 88 25.55 7.69 -5.04
N PHE A 89 26.43 6.72 -4.80
CA PHE A 89 26.75 6.24 -3.47
C PHE A 89 28.25 6.38 -3.16
N GLU A 90 28.58 6.38 -1.88
CA GLU A 90 29.96 6.47 -1.40
C GLU A 90 30.31 5.22 -0.58
N ASP A 91 31.38 4.53 -0.99
CA ASP A 91 31.90 3.36 -0.28
C ASP A 91 33.03 3.81 0.67
N SER A 92 32.63 4.43 1.78
CA SER A 92 33.56 4.96 2.76
C SER A 92 34.28 3.87 3.57
N VAL A 93 33.76 2.64 3.58
CA VAL A 93 34.23 1.56 4.45
C VAL A 93 35.23 0.65 3.74
N TYR A 94 34.95 0.22 2.50
CA TYR A 94 35.77 -0.77 1.80
C TYR A 94 36.65 -0.16 0.71
N ALA A 95 36.24 0.97 0.12
CA ALA A 95 37.00 1.64 -0.93
C ALA A 95 37.01 3.18 -0.79
N PRO A 96 37.55 3.74 0.31
CA PRO A 96 37.56 5.19 0.55
C PRO A 96 38.31 6.00 -0.53
N LEU A 97 39.18 5.35 -1.32
CA LEU A 97 39.92 5.96 -2.42
C LEU A 97 39.16 5.96 -3.77
N ARG A 98 38.07 5.19 -3.91
CA ARG A 98 37.27 5.14 -5.14
C ARG A 98 36.28 6.30 -5.28
N GLY A 99 36.07 7.07 -4.21
CA GLY A 99 35.16 8.22 -4.21
C GLY A 99 33.71 7.84 -4.50
N ARG A 100 32.95 8.79 -5.07
CA ARG A 100 31.55 8.61 -5.45
C ARG A 100 31.42 7.66 -6.65
N GLN A 101 30.68 6.58 -6.47
CA GLN A 101 30.32 5.62 -7.51
C GLN A 101 28.89 5.85 -7.98
N GLU A 102 28.62 5.52 -9.23
CA GLU A 102 27.30 5.63 -9.86
C GLU A 102 26.76 4.22 -10.16
N LEU A 103 25.55 3.95 -9.70
CA LEU A 103 24.77 2.75 -10.00
C LEU A 103 23.60 3.17 -10.90
N GLU A 104 23.47 2.49 -12.03
CA GLU A 104 22.35 2.66 -12.97
C GLU A 104 21.56 1.35 -12.96
N GLU A 105 20.24 1.40 -12.91
CA GLU A 105 19.38 0.21 -12.95
C GLU A 105 18.00 0.55 -13.52
N ASN A 106 17.33 -0.45 -14.08
CA ASN A 106 15.92 -0.34 -14.47
C ASN A 106 15.06 -1.13 -13.49
N VAL A 107 14.06 -0.49 -12.90
CA VAL A 107 13.19 -1.09 -11.88
C VAL A 107 11.78 -1.18 -12.44
N GLY A 108 11.25 -2.40 -12.51
CA GLY A 108 9.87 -2.72 -12.84
C GLY A 108 9.10 -3.15 -11.60
N ILE A 109 8.09 -2.40 -11.19
CA ILE A 109 7.24 -2.68 -10.02
C ILE A 109 5.85 -3.10 -10.49
N TYR A 110 5.44 -4.31 -10.12
CA TYR A 110 4.15 -4.90 -10.50
C TYR A 110 3.29 -5.08 -9.25
N LEU A 111 2.48 -4.06 -8.93
CA LEU A 111 1.69 -4.00 -7.69
C LEU A 111 0.57 -5.06 -7.62
N GLU A 112 -0.02 -5.41 -8.77
CA GLU A 112 -1.11 -6.40 -8.83
C GLU A 112 -0.60 -7.81 -8.55
N ASP A 113 0.52 -8.18 -9.17
CA ASP A 113 1.16 -9.49 -9.01
C ASP A 113 2.11 -9.55 -7.80
N ASN A 114 2.32 -8.43 -7.12
CA ASN A 114 3.17 -8.31 -5.92
C ASN A 114 4.59 -8.82 -6.13
N TYR A 115 5.22 -8.41 -7.24
CA TYR A 115 6.64 -8.66 -7.51
C TYR A 115 7.30 -7.41 -8.11
N GLU A 116 8.63 -7.37 -8.03
CA GLU A 116 9.44 -6.40 -8.74
C GLU A 116 10.58 -7.07 -9.48
N GLN A 117 11.05 -6.40 -10.52
CA GLN A 117 12.14 -6.82 -11.37
C GLN A 117 13.16 -5.68 -11.46
N ILE A 118 14.42 -5.96 -11.17
CA ILE A 118 15.51 -5.00 -11.24
C ILE A 118 16.53 -5.52 -12.25
N SER A 119 16.88 -4.70 -13.25
CA SER A 119 17.90 -5.03 -14.23
C SER A 119 19.09 -4.10 -14.05
N VAL A 120 20.21 -4.67 -13.59
CA VAL A 120 21.50 -4.01 -13.41
C VAL A 120 22.32 -4.20 -14.68
N PRO A 121 22.61 -3.12 -15.44
CA PRO A 121 23.40 -3.17 -16.66
C PRO A 121 24.86 -3.46 -16.34
N VAL A 122 25.63 -3.75 -17.39
CA VAL A 122 27.08 -3.92 -17.28
C VAL A 122 27.70 -2.65 -16.70
N PRO A 123 28.37 -2.72 -15.54
CA PRO A 123 28.92 -1.53 -14.92
C PRO A 123 30.09 -0.98 -15.74
N ARG A 124 30.20 0.35 -15.78
CA ARG A 124 31.30 1.04 -16.48
C ARG A 124 32.66 0.80 -15.82
N PHE A 125 32.65 0.47 -14.53
CA PHE A 125 33.85 0.24 -13.72
C PHE A 125 33.72 -1.08 -12.95
N GLY A 126 34.82 -1.85 -12.90
CA GLY A 126 34.83 -3.18 -12.29
C GLY A 126 34.55 -3.16 -10.79
N GLY A 127 33.64 -4.03 -10.35
CA GLY A 127 33.32 -4.20 -8.92
C GLY A 127 31.96 -4.82 -8.61
N SER A 128 31.11 -5.03 -9.61
CA SER A 128 29.85 -5.77 -9.51
C SER A 128 29.60 -6.48 -10.83
N ASP A 129 28.93 -7.62 -10.77
CA ASP A 129 28.46 -8.32 -11.95
C ASP A 129 27.11 -7.74 -12.39
N PRO A 130 26.83 -7.70 -13.72
CA PRO A 130 25.51 -7.40 -14.24
C PRO A 130 24.52 -8.49 -13.83
N ALA A 131 23.29 -8.10 -13.50
CA ALA A 131 22.31 -9.05 -13.03
C ALA A 131 20.87 -8.63 -13.35
N ASP A 132 20.02 -9.63 -13.53
CA ASP A 132 18.56 -9.47 -13.44
C ASP A 132 18.08 -10.05 -12.11
N ILE A 133 17.28 -9.29 -11.38
CA ILE A 133 16.85 -9.61 -10.02
C ILE A 133 15.34 -9.59 -9.98
N ILE A 134 14.73 -10.60 -9.36
CA ILE A 134 13.28 -10.64 -9.09
C ILE A 134 13.07 -10.79 -7.59
N HIS A 135 12.26 -9.91 -7.01
CA HIS A 135 11.68 -10.11 -5.68
C HIS A 135 10.23 -10.54 -5.84
N ASP A 136 9.93 -11.79 -5.51
CA ASP A 136 8.58 -12.33 -5.47
C ASP A 136 8.08 -12.26 -4.02
N PHE A 137 7.32 -11.21 -3.71
CA PHE A 137 6.81 -10.97 -2.35
C PHE A 137 5.68 -11.95 -1.99
N GLN A 138 5.02 -12.55 -2.98
CA GLN A 138 4.00 -13.58 -2.73
C GLN A 138 4.64 -14.89 -2.27
N ARG A 139 5.78 -15.26 -2.85
CA ARG A 139 6.56 -16.46 -2.48
C ARG A 139 7.57 -16.20 -1.37
N GLY A 140 7.90 -14.94 -1.10
CA GLY A 140 8.96 -14.57 -0.16
C GLY A 140 10.34 -15.02 -0.65
N LEU A 141 10.59 -14.91 -1.96
CA LEU A 141 11.84 -15.33 -2.59
C LEU A 141 12.48 -14.18 -3.37
N THR A 142 13.82 -14.16 -3.34
CA THR A 142 14.64 -13.36 -4.24
C THR A 142 15.38 -14.28 -5.19
N ALA A 143 15.38 -13.94 -6.47
CA ALA A 143 16.17 -14.61 -7.50
C ALA A 143 17.14 -13.62 -8.12
N TYR A 144 18.43 -13.94 -8.11
CA TYR A 144 19.47 -13.26 -8.86
C TYR A 144 19.82 -14.11 -10.07
N HIS A 145 19.74 -13.54 -11.27
CA HIS A 145 20.35 -14.07 -12.46
C HIS A 145 21.62 -13.29 -12.72
N ASP A 146 22.76 -13.91 -12.43
CA ASP A 146 24.07 -13.37 -12.74
C ASP A 146 24.34 -13.55 -14.24
N ILE A 147 24.39 -12.43 -14.96
CA ILE A 147 24.54 -12.41 -16.42
C ILE A 147 25.98 -12.77 -16.81
N ALA A 148 26.98 -12.45 -15.99
CA ALA A 148 28.38 -12.75 -16.27
C ALA A 148 28.67 -14.26 -16.16
N LEU A 149 28.03 -14.93 -15.19
CA LEU A 149 28.21 -16.36 -14.94
C LEU A 149 27.15 -17.25 -15.59
N ASP A 150 26.08 -16.67 -16.14
CA ASP A 150 24.92 -17.38 -16.70
C ASP A 150 24.22 -18.29 -15.67
N LYS A 151 24.26 -17.91 -14.39
CA LYS A 151 23.76 -18.71 -13.25
C LYS A 151 22.64 -18.00 -12.52
N CYS A 152 21.72 -18.80 -11.99
CA CYS A 152 20.66 -18.32 -11.12
C CYS A 152 20.92 -18.68 -9.66
N TYR A 153 20.62 -17.76 -8.77
CA TYR A 153 20.79 -17.89 -7.34
C TYR A 153 19.50 -17.50 -6.62
N ILE A 154 18.98 -18.41 -5.80
CA ILE A 154 17.70 -18.26 -5.11
C ILE A 154 17.93 -18.13 -3.62
N THR A 155 17.31 -17.13 -3.00
CA THR A 155 17.31 -16.96 -1.55
C THR A 155 15.94 -16.57 -1.00
N GLU A 156 15.80 -16.61 0.31
CA GLU A 156 14.62 -16.11 1.01
C GLU A 156 14.65 -14.58 1.07
N LEU A 157 13.53 -13.97 0.70
CA LEU A 157 13.39 -12.53 0.63
C LEU A 157 13.70 -11.88 1.98
N ASN A 158 14.59 -10.88 1.98
CA ASN A 158 14.88 -10.11 3.17
C ASN A 158 13.91 -8.94 3.33
N THR A 159 12.77 -9.15 3.98
CA THR A 159 11.77 -8.08 4.15
C THR A 159 12.24 -6.93 5.03
N THR A 160 13.40 -7.03 5.70
CA THR A 160 13.99 -5.91 6.44
C THR A 160 14.88 -5.03 5.56
N LEU A 161 15.43 -5.56 4.47
CA LEU A 161 16.26 -4.80 3.54
C LEU A 161 15.46 -4.35 2.33
N VAL A 162 14.73 -5.27 1.70
CA VAL A 162 13.92 -5.02 0.51
C VAL A 162 12.66 -4.24 0.89
N MET A 163 12.52 -3.05 0.31
CA MET A 163 11.33 -2.23 0.49
C MET A 163 10.11 -2.88 -0.19
N PRO A 164 8.91 -2.90 0.44
CA PRO A 164 7.71 -3.42 -0.23
C PRO A 164 7.36 -2.65 -1.50
N PRO A 165 6.71 -3.27 -2.51
CA PRO A 165 6.47 -2.68 -3.83
C PRO A 165 5.78 -1.30 -3.81
N ARG A 166 4.75 -1.14 -2.96
CA ARG A 166 4.03 0.15 -2.83
C ARG A 166 4.93 1.25 -2.28
N ASN A 167 5.71 0.93 -1.25
CA ASN A 167 6.62 1.88 -0.63
C ASN A 167 7.75 2.26 -1.58
N LEU A 168 8.30 1.29 -2.31
CA LEU A 168 9.35 1.53 -3.30
C LEU A 168 8.81 2.41 -4.44
N TRP A 169 7.61 2.13 -4.93
CA TRP A 169 6.94 2.94 -5.94
C TRP A 169 6.76 4.39 -5.49
N GLU A 170 6.23 4.61 -4.27
CA GLU A 170 6.06 5.96 -3.72
C GLU A 170 7.41 6.70 -3.59
N LEU A 171 8.45 6.00 -3.14
CA LEU A 171 9.81 6.54 -3.06
C LEU A 171 10.31 6.98 -4.44
N LEU A 172 10.25 6.10 -5.44
CA LEU A 172 10.75 6.38 -6.79
C LEU A 172 9.97 7.51 -7.47
N VAL A 173 8.66 7.60 -7.26
CA VAL A 173 7.85 8.74 -7.74
C VAL A 173 8.28 10.05 -7.08
N ASN A 174 8.55 10.06 -5.77
CA ASN A 174 9.02 11.26 -5.07
C ASN A 174 10.44 11.66 -5.52
N VAL A 175 11.32 10.69 -5.76
CA VAL A 175 12.65 10.93 -6.35
C VAL A 175 12.52 11.54 -7.75
N LYS A 176 11.67 10.96 -8.62
CA LYS A 176 11.41 11.47 -9.98
C LYS A 176 10.83 12.88 -9.97
N ARG A 177 10.01 13.22 -8.99
CA ARG A 177 9.44 14.57 -8.78
C ARG A 177 10.44 15.55 -8.16
N GLY A 178 11.62 15.10 -7.72
CA GLY A 178 12.63 15.93 -7.06
C GLY A 178 12.25 16.36 -5.63
N THR A 179 11.21 15.74 -5.03
CA THR A 179 10.77 16.04 -3.66
C THR A 179 11.56 15.25 -2.62
N TYR A 180 12.36 14.27 -3.05
CA TYR A 180 13.18 13.42 -2.20
C TYR A 180 14.56 13.21 -2.83
N LEU A 181 15.62 13.36 -2.02
CA LEU A 181 17.01 13.10 -2.42
C LEU A 181 17.61 12.07 -1.44
N PRO A 182 17.75 10.80 -1.84
CA PRO A 182 18.27 9.77 -0.94
C PRO A 182 19.77 10.00 -0.67
N GLN A 183 20.15 10.05 0.60
CA GLN A 183 21.56 9.89 1.01
C GLN A 183 21.85 8.39 1.02
N THR A 184 22.36 7.86 -0.10
CA THR A 184 22.59 6.42 -0.22
C THR A 184 23.97 6.02 0.28
N TYR A 185 23.98 5.02 1.16
CA TYR A 185 25.18 4.31 1.61
C TYR A 185 25.14 2.86 1.09
N ILE A 186 26.20 2.10 1.34
CA ILE A 186 26.31 0.68 0.92
C ILE A 186 26.17 -0.26 2.13
N ILE A 187 25.37 -1.31 1.99
CA ILE A 187 25.27 -2.43 2.94
C ILE A 187 25.74 -3.69 2.22
N GLN A 188 26.60 -4.48 2.86
CA GLN A 188 27.11 -5.73 2.30
C GLN A 188 26.45 -6.95 2.95
N GLU A 189 25.92 -7.87 2.14
CA GLU A 189 25.43 -9.19 2.56
C GLU A 189 26.31 -10.31 1.98
N GLU A 190 26.88 -11.16 2.85
CA GLU A 190 27.64 -12.34 2.41
C GLU A 190 26.73 -13.58 2.32
N MET A 191 26.69 -14.19 1.13
CA MET A 191 25.90 -15.35 0.77
C MET A 191 26.79 -16.53 0.41
N MET A 192 26.43 -17.72 0.89
CA MET A 192 27.10 -18.97 0.56
C MET A 192 26.19 -19.85 -0.29
N VAL A 193 26.74 -20.42 -1.37
CA VAL A 193 26.05 -21.43 -2.16
C VAL A 193 25.88 -22.70 -1.32
N THR A 194 24.65 -23.21 -1.19
CA THR A 194 24.37 -24.39 -0.36
C THR A 194 24.14 -25.66 -1.16
N GLY A 195 23.65 -25.55 -2.40
CA GLY A 195 23.38 -26.66 -3.29
C GLY A 195 22.55 -26.25 -4.51
N ARG A 196 22.41 -27.17 -5.48
CA ARG A 196 21.64 -26.96 -6.71
C ARG A 196 20.14 -27.14 -6.47
N VAL A 197 19.33 -26.23 -7.01
CA VAL A 197 17.86 -26.33 -7.03
C VAL A 197 17.46 -27.21 -8.21
N ARG A 198 16.83 -28.35 -7.91
CA ARG A 198 16.34 -29.28 -8.96
C ARG A 198 14.88 -29.04 -9.33
N ASN A 199 14.05 -28.63 -8.38
CA ASN A 199 12.61 -28.46 -8.59
C ASN A 199 12.26 -26.98 -8.76
N MET A 200 12.30 -26.50 -10.00
CA MET A 200 11.99 -25.11 -10.34
C MET A 200 10.50 -24.75 -10.16
N ARG A 201 9.60 -25.74 -10.09
CA ARG A 201 8.15 -25.51 -9.95
C ARG A 201 7.78 -24.79 -8.65
N GLN A 202 8.60 -24.90 -7.62
CA GLN A 202 8.36 -24.27 -6.32
C GLN A 202 8.71 -22.78 -6.30
N LEU A 203 9.39 -22.27 -7.34
CA LEU A 203 9.89 -20.90 -7.38
C LEU A 203 8.85 -19.87 -7.85
N GLY A 204 7.69 -20.31 -8.34
CA GLY A 204 6.69 -19.43 -8.93
C GLY A 204 7.00 -19.07 -10.39
N PRO A 205 6.02 -18.48 -11.10
CA PRO A 205 6.10 -18.26 -12.54
C PRO A 205 7.16 -17.22 -12.95
N PHE A 206 7.34 -16.17 -12.14
CA PHE A 206 8.25 -15.06 -12.43
C PHE A 206 9.71 -15.51 -12.37
N ILE A 207 10.12 -16.10 -11.24
CA ILE A 207 11.46 -16.66 -11.05
C ILE A 207 11.71 -17.83 -12.02
N HIS A 208 10.72 -18.69 -12.26
CA HIS A 208 10.85 -19.77 -13.23
C HIS A 208 11.18 -19.22 -14.64
N ARG A 209 10.52 -18.14 -15.07
CA ARG A 209 10.79 -17.51 -16.37
C ARG A 209 12.20 -16.94 -16.44
N LEU A 210 12.65 -16.26 -15.39
CA LEU A 210 14.00 -15.69 -15.31
C LEU A 210 15.09 -16.77 -15.39
N CYS A 211 14.89 -17.87 -14.66
CA CYS A 211 15.90 -18.91 -14.47
C CYS A 211 15.72 -20.14 -15.38
N TYR A 212 14.83 -20.06 -16.37
CA TYR A 212 14.56 -21.18 -17.27
C TYR A 212 15.81 -21.55 -18.08
N GLY A 213 16.18 -22.83 -18.06
CA GLY A 213 17.36 -23.34 -18.79
C GLY A 213 18.71 -23.06 -18.13
N ARG A 214 18.75 -22.40 -16.97
CA ARG A 214 19.99 -21.99 -16.29
C ARG A 214 20.32 -22.88 -15.10
N GLU A 215 21.60 -22.97 -14.76
CA GLU A 215 22.00 -23.63 -13.51
C GLU A 215 21.55 -22.79 -12.31
N THR A 216 20.68 -23.36 -11.49
CA THR A 216 20.06 -22.65 -10.36
C THR A 216 20.56 -23.20 -9.03
N TYR A 217 21.01 -22.32 -8.14
CA TYR A 217 21.59 -22.64 -6.84
C TYR A 217 20.83 -21.96 -5.71
N ARG A 218 20.81 -22.58 -4.53
CA ARG A 218 20.23 -22.00 -3.32
C ARG A 218 21.31 -21.30 -2.50
N LEU A 219 21.06 -20.06 -2.14
CA LEU A 219 21.94 -19.28 -1.27
C LEU A 219 21.46 -19.31 0.18
N ARG A 220 22.42 -19.20 1.10
CA ARG A 220 22.17 -18.99 2.53
C ARG A 220 23.05 -17.86 3.04
N ARG A 221 22.47 -16.96 3.83
CA ARG A 221 23.21 -15.89 4.53
C ARG A 221 24.28 -16.49 5.43
N ARG A 222 25.49 -15.92 5.38
CA ARG A 222 26.57 -16.27 6.29
C ARG A 222 26.31 -15.67 7.68
N SER A 223 26.28 -16.52 8.71
CA SER A 223 26.10 -16.03 10.08
C SER A 223 27.36 -15.31 10.58
N GLN A 224 27.20 -14.18 11.28
CA GLN A 224 28.32 -13.40 11.84
C GLN A 224 29.24 -14.22 12.79
N ARG A 225 28.75 -15.34 13.34
CA ARG A 225 29.52 -16.24 14.22
C ARG A 225 30.63 -17.03 13.50
N GLN A 226 30.61 -17.11 12.17
CA GLN A 226 31.59 -17.84 11.34
C GLN A 226 32.57 -16.91 10.60
N ARG A 227 32.80 -15.70 11.13
CA ARG A 227 33.69 -14.69 10.52
C ARG A 227 35.17 -15.08 10.61
N ILE A 228 35.54 -16.05 11.46
CA ILE A 228 36.90 -16.57 11.61
C ILE A 228 37.03 -17.86 10.81
N GLU A 229 37.22 -17.73 9.51
CA GLU A 229 37.73 -18.80 8.66
C GLU A 229 38.85 -18.20 7.82
N ARG A 230 39.98 -18.90 7.69
CA ARG A 230 41.19 -18.45 6.99
C ARG A 230 40.82 -18.00 5.57
N ARG A 231 41.46 -16.94 5.06
CA ARG A 231 41.32 -16.43 3.68
C ARG A 231 41.87 -17.44 2.68
N GLU A 232 41.19 -18.57 2.50
CA GLU A 232 41.27 -19.29 1.24
C GLU A 232 40.56 -18.43 0.20
N THR A 233 41.13 -18.34 -1.00
CA THR A 233 40.56 -17.58 -2.12
C THR A 233 39.25 -18.22 -2.54
N LYS A 234 38.16 -17.92 -1.82
CA LYS A 234 36.80 -18.27 -2.21
C LYS A 234 36.55 -17.51 -3.53
N ASN A 235 36.19 -18.24 -4.58
CA ASN A 235 35.67 -17.63 -5.79
C ASN A 235 34.34 -16.97 -5.41
N CYS A 236 34.40 -15.66 -5.21
CA CYS A 236 33.26 -14.84 -4.87
C CYS A 236 33.07 -13.78 -5.94
N HIS A 237 31.82 -13.48 -6.21
CA HIS A 237 31.38 -12.39 -7.07
C HIS A 237 30.39 -11.53 -6.28
N SER A 238 30.19 -10.30 -6.73
CA SER A 238 29.33 -9.32 -6.06
C SER A 238 28.30 -8.79 -7.04
N ILE A 239 27.05 -8.66 -6.60
CA ILE A 239 25.99 -7.96 -7.33
C ILE A 239 25.57 -6.75 -6.49
N ARG A 240 25.48 -5.58 -7.12
CA ARG A 240 25.08 -4.33 -6.49
C ARG A 240 23.80 -3.81 -7.12
N HIS A 241 22.82 -3.48 -6.29
CA HIS A 241 21.53 -2.93 -6.71
C HIS A 241 20.90 -2.10 -5.59
N PHE A 242 19.92 -1.27 -5.93
CA PHE A 242 19.20 -0.42 -5.00
C PHE A 242 17.91 -1.12 -4.52
N GLU A 243 17.90 -1.57 -3.27
CA GLU A 243 16.74 -2.27 -2.69
C GLU A 243 15.82 -1.36 -1.86
N ASN A 244 16.35 -0.21 -1.43
CA ASN A 244 15.74 0.67 -0.43
C ASN A 244 16.39 2.06 -0.53
N THR A 245 16.46 2.84 0.54
CA THR A 245 17.21 4.11 0.59
C THR A 245 18.73 3.96 0.57
N PHE A 246 19.24 2.75 0.31
CA PHE A 246 20.65 2.39 0.28
C PHE A 246 20.92 1.34 -0.81
N VAL A 247 22.18 1.23 -1.21
CA VAL A 247 22.66 0.21 -2.16
C VAL A 247 23.03 -1.04 -1.38
N VAL A 248 22.62 -2.20 -1.87
CA VAL A 248 23.00 -3.50 -1.31
C VAL A 248 24.08 -4.12 -2.20
N GLU A 249 25.16 -4.60 -1.59
CA GLU A 249 26.16 -5.43 -2.23
C GLU A 249 26.01 -6.87 -1.74
N THR A 250 25.49 -7.73 -2.61
CA THR A 250 25.33 -9.16 -2.35
C THR A 250 26.58 -9.89 -2.82
N VAL A 251 27.41 -10.36 -1.89
CA VAL A 251 28.62 -11.14 -2.18
C VAL A 251 28.28 -12.62 -2.15
N ILE A 252 28.36 -13.29 -3.29
CA ILE A 252 28.03 -14.71 -3.45
C ILE A 252 29.34 -15.49 -3.55
N CYS A 253 29.54 -16.43 -2.64
CA CYS A 253 30.73 -17.29 -2.61
C CYS A 253 30.37 -18.77 -2.79
N ASP A 254 31.16 -19.47 -3.60
CA ASP A 254 31.04 -20.91 -3.79
C ASP A 254 31.41 -21.70 -2.52
N ARG A 255 30.82 -22.90 -2.39
CA ARG A 255 31.15 -23.86 -1.34
C ARG A 255 32.24 -24.78 -1.85
N PHE A 256 33.41 -24.77 -1.20
CA PHE A 256 34.45 -25.78 -1.41
C PHE A 256 33.91 -27.19 -1.13
#